data_AF-A0A8S1NMH1-F1
#
_entry.id   AF-A0A8S1NMH1-F1
#
_cell.length_a   1.000
_cell.length_b   1.000
_cell.length_c   1.000
_cell.angle_alpha   90.00
_cell.angle_beta   90.00
_cell.angle_gamma   90.00
#
_symmetry.space_group_name_H-M   'P 1'
#
loop_
_entity.id
_entity.type
_entity.pdbx_description
1 polymer ?
#
loop_
_entity_poly.entity_id
_entity_poly.type
_entity_poly.pdbx_seq_one_letter_code
_entity_poly.pdbx_strand_id
1 'polypeptide(L)'
;MIIKKIEKLLCSINENYSTIKSTAQFCFENPNEANFIVFLIENEMQQVQADKKLQYLFLIDEIFLLELKYKRATIDFIKAFGIKLKKMIQAFQVLSSTQQFDKVFNLINKWEKEMIFHPSFTIKLRCILLPNYQVLQKQQQQQYQEEIQKQTQYEKNMKIIQSNSHSNQCYNLLKQMQQIEKRTLEFQNNNNNLNKMKKINSMIEEGEECRKLVINSICQIQQHYLSISNQGEALQKDLFSKNKLEFYKRMKKKIFH
;
A
#
# COMPACT_ATOMS: atom_id res chain seq x y z
N MET A 1 -36.15 -34.73 15.32
CA MET A 1 -35.15 -34.21 16.28
C MET A 1 -33.86 -33.71 15.59
N ILE A 2 -33.60 -34.06 14.32
CA ILE A 2 -32.40 -33.65 13.56
C ILE A 2 -32.48 -32.17 13.10
N ILE A 3 -33.65 -31.72 12.62
CA ILE A 3 -33.88 -30.34 12.14
C ILE A 3 -33.51 -29.29 13.20
N LYS A 4 -34.07 -29.40 14.42
CA LYS A 4 -33.75 -28.48 15.53
C LYS A 4 -32.26 -28.46 15.89
N LYS A 5 -31.56 -29.58 15.67
CA LYS A 5 -30.12 -29.68 15.91
C LYS A 5 -29.33 -28.98 14.81
N ILE A 6 -29.74 -29.09 13.54
CA ILE A 6 -29.15 -28.36 12.42
C ILE A 6 -29.32 -26.85 12.61
N GLU A 7 -30.52 -26.38 12.92
CA GLU A 7 -30.80 -24.96 13.17
C GLU A 7 -29.89 -24.42 14.29
N LYS A 8 -29.80 -25.13 15.42
CA LYS A 8 -28.91 -24.74 16.53
C LYS A 8 -27.44 -24.68 16.11
N LEU A 9 -26.97 -25.64 15.31
CA LEU A 9 -25.59 -25.65 14.81
C LEU A 9 -25.34 -24.48 13.85
N LEU A 10 -26.26 -24.21 12.92
CA LEU A 10 -26.17 -23.09 11.99
C LEU A 10 -26.14 -21.74 12.70
N CYS A 11 -26.93 -21.55 13.77
CA CYS A 11 -26.88 -20.33 14.56
C CYS A 11 -25.53 -20.13 15.27
N SER A 12 -24.88 -21.23 15.67
CA SER A 12 -23.61 -21.24 16.42
C SER A 12 -22.36 -21.07 15.55
N ILE A 13 -22.49 -21.02 14.23
CA ILE A 13 -21.37 -20.78 13.32
C ILE A 13 -20.72 -19.43 13.63
N ASN A 14 -19.39 -19.47 13.72
CA ASN A 14 -18.52 -18.35 13.97
C ASN A 14 -17.20 -18.53 13.18
N GLU A 15 -16.21 -17.69 13.44
CA GLU A 15 -14.90 -17.73 12.74
C GLU A 15 -14.04 -18.96 13.11
N ASN A 16 -14.43 -19.73 14.13
CA ASN A 16 -13.71 -20.93 14.51
C ASN A 16 -13.94 -22.03 13.48
N TYR A 17 -12.89 -22.33 12.71
CA TYR A 17 -12.91 -23.35 11.67
C TYR A 17 -13.31 -24.75 12.19
N SER A 18 -13.01 -25.07 13.46
CA SER A 18 -13.44 -26.36 14.06
C SER A 18 -14.96 -26.47 14.16
N THR A 19 -15.65 -25.36 14.49
CA THR A 19 -17.11 -25.29 14.54
C THR A 19 -17.68 -25.49 13.15
N ILE A 20 -17.14 -24.80 12.14
CA ILE A 20 -17.54 -24.94 10.73
C ILE A 20 -17.41 -26.39 10.28
N LYS A 21 -16.26 -27.02 10.54
CA LYS A 21 -16.00 -28.41 10.17
C LYS A 21 -16.94 -29.40 10.84
N SER A 22 -17.19 -29.23 12.14
CA SER A 22 -18.12 -30.10 12.88
C SER A 22 -19.56 -29.98 12.37
N THR A 23 -19.99 -28.76 12.02
CA THR A 23 -21.32 -28.52 11.44
C THR A 23 -21.41 -29.07 10.02
N ALA A 24 -20.37 -28.89 9.19
CA ALA A 24 -20.31 -29.46 7.85
C ALA A 24 -20.39 -30.99 7.88
N GLN A 25 -19.66 -31.63 8.78
CA GLN A 25 -19.70 -33.08 9.00
C GLN A 25 -21.11 -33.54 9.39
N PHE A 26 -21.76 -32.84 10.34
CA PHE A 26 -23.13 -33.17 10.75
C PHE A 26 -24.14 -33.02 9.61
N CYS A 27 -24.03 -31.96 8.80
CA CYS A 27 -24.85 -31.80 7.61
C CYS A 27 -24.60 -32.94 6.62
N PHE A 28 -23.34 -33.23 6.32
CA PHE A 28 -22.92 -34.27 5.39
C PHE A 28 -23.40 -35.68 5.80
N GLU A 29 -23.50 -35.97 7.10
CA GLU A 29 -24.05 -37.24 7.61
C GLU A 29 -25.54 -37.43 7.31
N ASN A 30 -26.27 -36.38 6.91
CA ASN A 30 -27.70 -36.40 6.65
C ASN A 30 -28.04 -36.00 5.18
N PRO A 31 -27.61 -36.78 4.17
CA PRO A 31 -27.78 -36.41 2.75
C PRO A 31 -29.25 -36.34 2.31
N ASN A 32 -30.14 -37.14 2.91
CA ASN A 32 -31.58 -37.11 2.63
C ASN A 32 -32.23 -35.75 2.92
N GLU A 33 -31.61 -34.97 3.81
CA GLU A 33 -32.06 -33.64 4.22
C GLU A 33 -31.35 -32.51 3.45
N ALA A 34 -30.54 -32.81 2.42
CA ALA A 34 -29.69 -31.84 1.75
C ALA A 34 -30.47 -30.61 1.24
N ASN A 35 -31.61 -30.81 0.57
CA ASN A 35 -32.44 -29.69 0.10
C ASN A 35 -32.94 -28.79 1.24
N PHE A 36 -33.32 -29.39 2.37
CA PHE A 36 -33.81 -28.66 3.53
C PHE A 36 -32.69 -27.91 4.25
N ILE A 37 -31.52 -28.56 4.43
CA ILE A 37 -30.32 -27.92 4.98
C ILE A 37 -29.88 -26.72 4.13
N VAL A 38 -29.85 -26.90 2.81
CA VAL A 38 -29.51 -25.82 1.86
C VAL A 38 -30.50 -24.67 1.98
N PHE A 39 -31.80 -24.95 2.11
CA PHE A 39 -32.83 -23.94 2.32
C PHE A 39 -32.62 -23.17 3.64
N LEU A 40 -32.30 -23.85 4.74
CA LEU A 40 -32.01 -23.20 6.02
C LEU A 40 -30.80 -22.26 5.90
N ILE A 41 -29.71 -22.75 5.29
CA ILE A 41 -28.50 -21.93 5.06
C ILE A 41 -28.82 -20.73 4.17
N GLU A 42 -29.62 -20.91 3.12
CA GLU A 42 -30.03 -19.83 2.20
C GLU A 42 -30.77 -18.72 2.95
N ASN A 43 -31.70 -19.09 3.84
CA ASN A 43 -32.51 -18.15 4.61
C ASN A 43 -31.66 -17.42 5.66
N GLU A 44 -30.82 -18.13 6.40
CA GLU A 44 -29.92 -17.53 7.39
C GLU A 44 -28.96 -16.55 6.71
N MET A 45 -28.35 -16.93 5.58
CA MET A 45 -27.45 -16.05 4.82
C MET A 45 -28.09 -14.73 4.37
N GLN A 46 -29.40 -14.69 4.14
CA GLN A 46 -30.11 -13.46 3.77
C GLN A 46 -30.29 -12.51 4.96
N GLN A 47 -30.36 -13.03 6.19
CA GLN A 47 -30.69 -12.26 7.38
C GLN A 47 -29.46 -11.78 8.15
N VAL A 48 -28.32 -12.45 8.00
CA VAL A 48 -27.12 -12.15 8.79
C VAL A 48 -26.23 -11.06 8.17
N GLN A 49 -25.33 -10.51 8.99
CA GLN A 49 -24.31 -9.55 8.56
C GLN A 49 -23.25 -10.18 7.64
N ALA A 50 -22.56 -9.32 6.88
CA ALA A 50 -21.55 -9.69 5.87
C ALA A 50 -20.51 -10.72 6.35
N ASP A 51 -19.91 -10.51 7.53
CA ASP A 51 -18.86 -11.41 8.04
C ASP A 51 -19.41 -12.81 8.34
N LYS A 52 -20.64 -12.89 8.85
CA LYS A 52 -21.31 -14.17 9.10
C LYS A 52 -21.71 -14.86 7.79
N LYS A 53 -22.05 -14.11 6.72
CA LYS A 53 -22.28 -14.69 5.38
C LYS A 53 -21.05 -15.43 4.86
N LEU A 54 -19.85 -14.88 5.07
CA LEU A 54 -18.61 -15.56 4.69
C LEU A 54 -18.41 -16.89 5.43
N GLN A 55 -18.78 -16.95 6.71
CA GLN A 55 -18.70 -18.19 7.49
C GLN A 55 -19.64 -19.27 6.93
N TYR A 56 -20.85 -18.90 6.52
CA TYR A 56 -21.74 -19.84 5.81
C TYR A 56 -21.16 -20.27 4.46
N LEU A 57 -20.48 -19.39 3.74
CA LEU A 57 -19.82 -19.76 2.49
C LEU A 57 -18.67 -20.77 2.72
N PHE A 58 -17.91 -20.60 3.81
CA PHE A 58 -16.90 -21.59 4.22
C PHE A 58 -17.52 -22.92 4.67
N LEU A 59 -18.69 -22.90 5.31
CA LEU A 59 -19.45 -24.11 5.60
C LEU A 59 -19.83 -24.86 4.31
N ILE A 60 -20.32 -24.13 3.30
CA ILE A 60 -20.68 -24.71 2.00
C ILE A 60 -19.46 -25.35 1.34
N ASP A 61 -18.33 -24.64 1.33
CA ASP A 61 -17.06 -25.16 0.79
C ASP A 61 -16.64 -26.46 1.49
N GLU A 62 -16.70 -26.50 2.83
CA GLU A 62 -16.36 -27.70 3.61
C GLU A 62 -17.29 -28.88 3.29
N ILE A 63 -18.60 -28.63 3.10
CA ILE A 63 -19.55 -29.69 2.69
C ILE A 63 -19.18 -30.24 1.31
N PHE A 64 -18.80 -29.39 0.35
CA PHE A 64 -18.36 -29.85 -0.97
C PHE A 64 -17.08 -30.68 -0.90
N LEU A 65 -16.11 -30.26 -0.09
CA LEU A 65 -14.88 -31.02 0.13
C LEU A 65 -15.16 -32.41 0.71
N LEU A 66 -16.13 -32.53 1.63
CA LEU A 66 -16.57 -33.82 2.16
C LEU A 66 -17.20 -34.69 1.07
N GLU A 67 -18.08 -34.14 0.22
CA GLU A 67 -18.66 -34.90 -0.90
C GLU A 67 -17.60 -35.42 -1.87
N LEU A 68 -16.63 -34.57 -2.25
CA LEU A 68 -15.53 -34.97 -3.12
C LEU A 68 -14.64 -36.04 -2.48
N LYS A 69 -14.34 -35.91 -1.20
CA LYS A 69 -13.45 -36.82 -0.47
C LYS A 69 -14.05 -38.21 -0.31
N TYR A 70 -15.31 -38.30 0.08
CA TYR A 70 -15.96 -39.57 0.42
C TYR A 70 -16.63 -40.27 -0.77
N LYS A 71 -16.69 -39.64 -1.95
CA LYS A 71 -17.13 -40.23 -3.23
C LYS A 71 -18.41 -41.08 -3.11
N ARG A 72 -19.44 -40.53 -2.45
CA ARG A 72 -20.75 -41.20 -2.35
C ARG A 72 -21.36 -41.42 -3.74
N ALA A 73 -22.26 -42.40 -3.84
CA ALA A 73 -22.97 -42.69 -5.08
C ALA A 73 -23.79 -41.48 -5.59
N THR A 74 -24.21 -40.60 -4.68
CA THR A 74 -24.91 -39.36 -4.97
C THR A 74 -24.13 -38.14 -4.48
N ILE A 75 -24.27 -37.02 -5.20
CA ILE A 75 -23.73 -35.68 -4.89
C ILE A 75 -24.87 -34.74 -4.52
N ASP A 76 -25.58 -35.08 -3.45
CA ASP A 76 -26.86 -34.47 -3.09
C ASP A 76 -26.70 -33.01 -2.68
N PHE A 77 -25.64 -32.66 -1.93
CA PHE A 77 -25.36 -31.29 -1.52
C PHE A 77 -24.89 -30.43 -2.68
N ILE A 78 -23.93 -30.89 -3.51
CA ILE A 78 -23.50 -30.12 -4.70
C ILE A 78 -24.70 -29.81 -5.61
N LYS A 79 -25.59 -30.78 -5.84
CA LYS A 79 -26.82 -30.56 -6.63
C LYS A 79 -27.77 -29.57 -5.95
N ALA A 80 -28.08 -29.77 -4.67
CA ALA A 80 -29.00 -28.91 -3.93
C ALA A 80 -28.49 -27.46 -3.83
N PHE A 81 -27.22 -27.28 -3.49
CA PHE A 81 -26.60 -25.95 -3.48
C PHE A 81 -26.54 -25.36 -4.88
N GLY A 82 -26.20 -26.11 -5.93
CA GLY A 82 -26.13 -25.60 -7.30
C GLY A 82 -27.39 -24.85 -7.76
N ILE A 83 -28.57 -25.28 -7.31
CA ILE A 83 -29.85 -24.61 -7.60
C ILE A 83 -29.96 -23.26 -6.89
N LYS A 84 -29.46 -23.14 -5.66
CA LYS A 84 -29.61 -21.95 -4.79
C LYS A 84 -28.41 -21.02 -4.78
N LEU A 85 -27.25 -21.48 -5.26
CA LEU A 85 -25.98 -20.81 -5.07
C LEU A 85 -25.94 -19.42 -5.69
N LYS A 86 -26.58 -19.21 -6.85
CA LYS A 86 -26.70 -17.87 -7.45
C LYS A 86 -27.35 -16.86 -6.49
N LYS A 87 -28.45 -17.26 -5.84
CA LYS A 87 -29.16 -16.39 -4.89
C LYS A 87 -28.36 -16.17 -3.60
N MET A 88 -27.65 -17.20 -3.12
CA MET A 88 -26.72 -17.05 -2.00
C MET A 88 -25.56 -16.09 -2.34
N ILE A 89 -25.00 -16.17 -3.55
CA ILE A 89 -23.93 -15.27 -4.01
C ILE A 89 -24.44 -13.83 -4.15
N GLN A 90 -25.68 -13.62 -4.60
CA GLN A 90 -26.29 -12.27 -4.63
C GLN A 90 -26.31 -11.60 -3.25
N ALA A 91 -26.40 -12.36 -2.16
CA ALA A 91 -26.39 -11.81 -0.81
C ALA A 91 -25.06 -11.12 -0.43
N PHE A 92 -23.97 -11.31 -1.22
CA PHE A 92 -22.67 -10.65 -1.05
C PHE A 92 -22.53 -9.37 -1.87
N GLN A 93 -23.55 -8.94 -2.62
CA GLN A 93 -23.49 -7.65 -3.32
C GLN A 93 -23.40 -6.45 -2.35
N VAL A 94 -23.86 -6.61 -1.10
CA VAL A 94 -23.82 -5.57 -0.07
C VAL A 94 -22.49 -5.46 0.68
N LEU A 95 -21.46 -6.22 0.29
CA LEU A 95 -20.14 -6.13 0.91
C LEU A 95 -19.52 -4.75 0.64
N SER A 96 -18.87 -4.18 1.66
CA SER A 96 -18.24 -2.85 1.60
C SER A 96 -16.72 -2.89 1.33
N SER A 97 -16.11 -4.09 1.33
CA SER A 97 -14.66 -4.26 1.22
C SER A 97 -14.28 -5.15 0.04
N THR A 98 -13.30 -4.70 -0.75
CA THR A 98 -12.69 -5.49 -1.84
C THR A 98 -12.08 -6.80 -1.32
N GLN A 99 -11.52 -6.81 -0.11
CA GLN A 99 -10.93 -8.01 0.49
C GLN A 99 -11.96 -9.13 0.74
N GLN A 100 -13.18 -8.78 1.11
CA GLN A 100 -14.25 -9.77 1.32
C GLN A 100 -14.70 -10.34 -0.03
N PHE A 101 -14.79 -9.52 -1.08
CA PHE A 101 -15.04 -10.01 -2.44
C PHE A 101 -13.94 -10.95 -2.93
N ASP A 102 -12.67 -10.63 -2.69
CA ASP A 102 -11.54 -11.48 -3.09
C ASP A 102 -11.64 -12.88 -2.46
N LYS A 103 -12.06 -12.98 -1.18
CA LYS A 103 -12.31 -14.26 -0.52
C LYS A 103 -13.40 -15.07 -1.25
N VAL A 104 -14.50 -14.44 -1.64
CA VAL A 104 -15.59 -15.10 -2.37
C VAL A 104 -15.14 -15.52 -3.77
N PHE A 105 -14.42 -14.67 -4.49
CA PHE A 105 -13.87 -15.00 -5.81
C PHE A 105 -12.89 -16.17 -5.73
N ASN A 106 -12.03 -16.21 -4.71
CA ASN A 106 -11.09 -17.30 -4.49
C ASN A 106 -11.80 -18.64 -4.28
N LEU A 107 -12.90 -18.65 -3.51
CA LEU A 107 -13.72 -19.86 -3.34
C LEU A 107 -14.38 -20.30 -4.65
N ILE A 108 -14.99 -19.38 -5.40
CA ILE A 108 -15.61 -19.72 -6.69
C ILE A 108 -14.57 -20.27 -7.67
N ASN A 109 -13.36 -19.69 -7.70
CA ASN A 109 -12.25 -20.18 -8.52
C ASN A 109 -11.75 -21.55 -8.05
N LYS A 110 -11.74 -21.81 -6.74
CA LYS A 110 -11.43 -23.13 -6.19
C LYS A 110 -12.45 -24.18 -6.66
N TRP A 111 -13.74 -23.87 -6.62
CA TRP A 111 -14.79 -24.78 -7.09
C TRP A 111 -14.70 -25.10 -8.58
N GLU A 112 -14.22 -24.16 -9.40
CA GLU A 112 -13.91 -24.39 -10.80
C GLU A 112 -12.71 -25.32 -10.98
N LYS A 113 -11.61 -25.06 -10.25
CA LYS A 113 -10.37 -25.86 -10.32
C LYS A 113 -10.58 -27.30 -9.85
N GLU A 114 -11.37 -27.48 -8.79
CA GLU A 114 -11.71 -28.79 -8.23
C GLU A 114 -12.82 -29.50 -9.01
N MET A 115 -13.30 -28.90 -10.12
CA MET A 115 -14.36 -29.44 -10.98
C MET A 115 -15.67 -29.73 -10.23
N ILE A 116 -15.94 -29.00 -9.14
CA ILE A 116 -17.21 -29.05 -8.40
C ILE A 116 -18.33 -28.51 -9.30
N PHE A 117 -18.05 -27.41 -10.02
CA PHE A 117 -18.96 -26.83 -10.98
C PHE A 117 -18.27 -26.53 -12.31
N HIS A 118 -19.04 -26.61 -13.39
CA HIS A 118 -18.56 -26.29 -14.73
C HIS A 118 -18.15 -24.80 -14.84
N PRO A 119 -17.08 -24.45 -15.58
CA PRO A 119 -16.61 -23.07 -15.75
C PRO A 119 -17.70 -22.08 -16.18
N SER A 120 -18.62 -22.49 -17.04
CA SER A 120 -19.73 -21.62 -17.48
C SER A 120 -20.68 -21.23 -16.34
N PHE A 121 -20.79 -22.05 -15.28
CA PHE A 121 -21.58 -21.75 -14.10
C PHE A 121 -20.80 -20.86 -13.13
N THR A 122 -19.52 -21.15 -12.87
CA THR A 122 -18.69 -20.32 -11.98
C THR A 122 -18.47 -18.91 -12.53
N ILE A 123 -18.35 -18.75 -13.86
CA ILE A 123 -18.37 -17.44 -14.53
C ILE A 123 -19.64 -16.68 -14.18
N LYS A 124 -20.82 -17.32 -14.27
CA LYS A 124 -22.09 -16.68 -13.90
C LYS A 124 -22.12 -16.23 -12.45
N LEU A 125 -21.55 -17.01 -11.53
CA LEU A 125 -21.43 -16.61 -10.11
C LEU A 125 -20.52 -15.39 -9.94
N ARG A 126 -19.37 -15.36 -10.60
CA ARG A 126 -18.44 -14.22 -10.56
C ARG A 126 -19.07 -12.94 -11.13
N CYS A 127 -19.81 -13.05 -12.23
CA CYS A 127 -20.48 -11.92 -12.86
C CYS A 127 -21.53 -11.26 -11.95
N ILE A 128 -22.09 -11.95 -10.96
CA ILE A 128 -23.02 -11.36 -9.98
C ILE A 128 -22.30 -10.32 -9.11
N LEU A 129 -21.03 -10.58 -8.76
CA LEU A 129 -20.24 -9.78 -7.83
C LEU A 129 -19.41 -8.70 -8.53
N LEU A 130 -19.04 -8.95 -9.79
CA LEU A 130 -18.11 -8.13 -10.55
C LEU A 130 -18.48 -6.63 -10.62
N PRO A 131 -19.75 -6.22 -10.84
CA PRO A 131 -20.09 -4.79 -10.91
C PRO A 131 -19.73 -4.04 -9.63
N ASN A 132 -20.14 -4.57 -8.47
CA ASN A 132 -19.90 -3.90 -7.18
C ASN A 132 -18.42 -3.91 -6.80
N TYR A 133 -17.73 -5.01 -7.11
CA TYR A 133 -16.28 -5.09 -6.93
C TYR A 133 -15.53 -4.03 -7.74
N GLN A 134 -15.89 -3.83 -9.01
CA GLN A 134 -15.28 -2.81 -9.87
C GLN A 134 -15.57 -1.38 -9.38
N VAL A 135 -16.76 -1.13 -8.84
CA VAL A 135 -17.11 0.17 -8.23
C VAL A 135 -16.22 0.43 -7.03
N LEU A 136 -16.07 -0.54 -6.11
CA LEU A 136 -15.24 -0.39 -4.92
C LEU A 136 -13.75 -0.22 -5.26
N GLN A 137 -13.24 -0.94 -6.25
CA GLN A 137 -11.87 -0.75 -6.73
C GLN A 137 -11.63 0.66 -7.27
N LYS A 138 -12.57 1.19 -8.06
CA LYS A 138 -12.47 2.57 -8.57
C LYS A 138 -12.50 3.60 -7.44
N GLN A 139 -13.37 3.40 -6.44
CA GLN A 139 -13.44 4.26 -5.27
C GLN A 139 -12.13 4.26 -4.48
N GLN A 140 -11.53 3.09 -4.23
CA GLN A 140 -10.21 3.00 -3.57
C GLN A 140 -9.11 3.69 -4.36
N GLN A 141 -9.08 3.54 -5.69
CA GLN A 141 -8.11 4.22 -6.54
C GLN A 141 -8.28 5.75 -6.51
N GLN A 142 -9.52 6.25 -6.50
CA GLN A 142 -9.81 7.68 -6.38
C GLN A 142 -9.34 8.23 -5.03
N GLN A 143 -9.65 7.55 -3.93
CA GLN A 143 -9.20 7.95 -2.59
C GLN A 143 -7.67 8.03 -2.50
N TYR A 144 -6.97 7.04 -3.06
CA TYR A 144 -5.51 7.04 -3.09
C TYR A 144 -4.93 8.20 -3.91
N GLN A 145 -5.55 8.54 -5.05
CA GLN A 145 -5.14 9.70 -5.86
C GLN A 145 -5.36 11.02 -5.11
N GLU A 146 -6.48 11.17 -4.40
CA GLU A 146 -6.77 12.34 -3.57
C GLU A 146 -5.77 12.49 -2.42
N GLU A 147 -5.39 11.39 -1.76
CA GLU A 147 -4.37 11.39 -0.71
C GLU A 147 -3.00 11.83 -1.24
N ILE A 148 -2.56 11.32 -2.40
CA ILE A 148 -1.30 11.75 -3.04
C ILE A 148 -1.34 13.24 -3.36
N GLN A 149 -2.46 13.74 -3.89
CA GLN A 149 -2.62 15.17 -4.21
C GLN A 149 -2.53 16.03 -2.94
N LYS A 150 -3.20 15.63 -1.86
CA LYS A 150 -3.11 16.30 -0.55
C LYS A 150 -1.67 16.31 -0.04
N GLN A 151 -0.97 15.18 -0.08
CA GLN A 151 0.41 15.07 0.37
C GLN A 151 1.35 15.98 -0.42
N THR A 152 1.21 16.01 -1.75
CA THR A 152 1.96 16.90 -2.64
C THR A 152 1.71 18.38 -2.30
N GLN A 153 0.47 18.73 -1.95
CA GLN A 153 0.11 20.09 -1.54
C GLN A 153 0.73 20.45 -0.17
N TYR A 154 0.72 19.53 0.80
CA TYR A 154 1.38 19.73 2.08
C TYR A 154 2.90 19.93 1.93
N GLU A 155 3.56 19.15 1.08
CA GLU A 155 4.99 19.31 0.81
C GLU A 155 5.31 20.68 0.19
N LYS A 156 4.48 21.17 -0.75
CA LYS A 156 4.62 22.52 -1.31
C LYS A 156 4.48 23.59 -0.23
N ASN A 157 3.45 23.47 0.61
CA ASN A 157 3.21 24.42 1.70
C ASN A 157 4.37 24.43 2.70
N MET A 158 4.95 23.25 3.02
CA MET A 158 6.12 23.16 3.89
C MET A 158 7.36 23.83 3.31
N LYS A 159 7.61 23.71 2.00
CA LYS A 159 8.71 24.42 1.33
C LYS A 159 8.55 25.94 1.39
N ILE A 160 7.31 26.45 1.23
CA ILE A 160 7.02 27.88 1.37
C ILE A 160 7.31 28.35 2.79
N ILE A 161 6.87 27.62 3.81
CA ILE A 161 7.13 27.95 5.22
C ILE A 161 8.63 27.99 5.50
N GLN A 162 9.38 27.00 5.03
CA GLN A 162 10.84 26.95 5.18
C GLN A 162 11.56 28.11 4.46
N SER A 163 11.10 28.46 3.25
CA SER A 163 11.64 29.61 2.51
C SER A 163 11.37 30.93 3.24
N ASN A 164 10.18 31.09 3.82
CA ASN A 164 9.82 32.28 4.57
C ASN A 164 10.60 32.39 5.88
N SER A 165 10.87 31.26 6.56
CA SER A 165 11.70 31.27 7.77
C SER A 165 13.15 31.66 7.46
N HIS A 166 13.72 31.14 6.37
CA HIS A 166 15.05 31.55 5.88
C HIS A 166 15.10 33.02 5.51
N SER A 167 14.09 33.52 4.79
CA SER A 167 14.01 34.93 4.39
C SER A 167 13.94 35.85 5.62
N ASN A 168 13.17 35.46 6.65
CA ASN A 168 13.12 36.20 7.92
C ASN A 168 14.45 36.18 8.67
N GLN A 169 15.18 35.05 8.66
CA GLN A 169 16.52 34.99 9.25
C GLN A 169 17.51 35.91 8.53
N CYS A 170 17.52 35.90 7.20
CA CYS A 170 18.35 36.81 6.39
C CYS A 170 18.00 38.28 6.64
N TYR A 171 16.71 38.62 6.74
CA TYR A 171 16.26 39.97 7.05
C TYR A 171 16.76 40.44 8.42
N ASN A 172 16.68 39.57 9.45
CA ASN A 172 17.19 39.88 10.78
C ASN A 172 18.72 40.09 10.79
N LEU A 173 19.47 39.27 10.04
CA LEU A 173 20.92 39.43 9.86
C LEU A 173 21.27 40.76 9.18
N LEU A 174 20.58 41.12 8.10
CA LEU A 174 20.75 42.40 7.42
C LEU A 174 20.49 43.58 8.36
N LYS A 175 19.44 43.50 9.17
CA LYS A 175 19.10 44.53 10.16
C LYS A 175 20.19 44.67 11.23
N GLN A 176 20.79 43.56 11.68
CA GLN A 176 21.92 43.58 12.61
C GLN A 176 23.18 44.20 11.97
N MET A 177 23.49 43.85 10.72
CA MET A 177 24.62 44.45 9.99
C MET A 177 24.48 45.97 9.85
N GLN A 178 23.29 46.46 9.50
CA GLN A 178 23.04 47.91 9.42
C GLN A 178 23.24 48.61 10.77
N GLN A 179 22.86 47.97 11.89
CA GLN A 179 23.12 48.51 13.22
C GLN A 179 24.61 48.54 13.54
N ILE A 180 25.38 47.52 13.12
CA ILE A 180 26.83 47.47 13.29
C ILE A 180 27.50 48.57 12.45
N GLU A 181 27.13 48.74 11.17
CA GLU A 181 27.65 49.81 10.32
C GLU A 181 27.40 51.18 10.93
N LYS A 182 26.19 51.44 11.43
CA LYS A 182 25.84 52.70 12.06
C LYS A 182 26.69 52.97 13.31
N ARG A 183 26.88 51.95 14.17
CA ARG A 183 27.78 52.06 15.34
C ARG A 183 29.23 52.28 14.94
N THR A 184 29.68 51.65 13.85
CA THR A 184 31.05 51.81 13.32
C THR A 184 31.28 53.23 12.78
N LEU A 185 30.30 53.78 12.07
CA LEU A 185 30.30 55.17 11.59
C LEU A 185 30.27 56.18 12.75
N GLU A 186 29.43 55.94 13.76
CA GLU A 186 29.41 56.74 15.01
C GLU A 186 30.76 56.66 15.73
N PHE A 187 31.40 55.48 15.76
CA PHE A 187 32.73 55.28 16.34
C PHE A 187 33.84 55.98 15.55
N GLN A 188 33.75 56.02 14.22
CA GLN A 188 34.69 56.74 13.35
C GLN A 188 34.54 58.26 13.49
N ASN A 189 33.32 58.77 13.58
CA ASN A 189 33.05 60.19 13.80
C ASN A 189 33.49 60.65 15.20
N ASN A 190 33.36 59.80 16.22
CA ASN A 190 33.81 60.11 17.59
C ASN A 190 35.33 59.98 17.80
N ASN A 191 36.09 59.39 16.87
CA ASN A 191 37.55 59.23 16.98
C ASN A 191 38.37 60.26 16.20
N ASN A 192 37.81 61.46 15.97
CA ASN A 192 38.57 62.57 15.42
C ASN A 192 39.50 63.30 16.41
N ASN A 193 39.79 62.72 17.58
CA ASN A 193 40.95 63.12 18.37
C ASN A 193 41.65 61.89 19.01
N LEU A 194 42.90 61.68 18.61
CA LEU A 194 44.02 61.11 19.39
C LEU A 194 44.40 59.61 19.38
N ASN A 195 43.88 58.67 18.56
CA ASN A 195 44.37 57.26 18.62
C ASN A 195 44.40 56.44 17.31
N LYS A 196 44.59 57.07 16.14
CA LYS A 196 44.42 56.40 14.82
C LYS A 196 45.45 55.33 14.43
N MET A 197 46.66 55.25 15.00
CA MET A 197 47.68 54.33 14.43
C MET A 197 47.68 52.89 15.00
N LYS A 198 47.37 52.68 16.28
CA LYS A 198 47.43 51.33 16.89
C LYS A 198 46.22 50.45 16.55
N LYS A 199 45.08 51.05 16.24
CA LYS A 199 43.82 50.33 15.95
C LYS A 199 43.70 49.88 14.50
N ILE A 200 44.34 50.60 13.56
CA ILE A 200 44.39 50.22 12.14
C ILE A 200 45.16 48.91 11.95
N ASN A 201 46.28 48.72 12.65
CA ASN A 201 47.08 47.50 12.52
C ASN A 201 46.33 46.25 13.04
N SER A 202 45.61 46.35 14.17
CA SER A 202 44.82 45.20 14.66
C SER A 202 43.62 44.89 13.77
N MET A 203 42.98 45.90 13.16
CA MET A 203 41.90 45.68 12.20
C MET A 203 42.40 45.10 10.86
N ILE A 204 43.63 45.42 10.44
CA ILE A 204 44.27 44.80 9.28
C ILE A 204 44.59 43.33 9.58
N GLU A 205 45.10 43.01 10.77
CA GLU A 205 45.38 41.64 11.20
C GLU A 205 44.10 40.79 11.28
N GLU A 206 43.03 41.29 11.90
CA GLU A 206 41.72 40.61 11.92
C GLU A 206 41.12 40.46 10.51
N GLY A 207 41.33 41.46 9.64
CA GLY A 207 40.91 41.41 8.23
C GLY A 207 41.68 40.37 7.42
N GLU A 208 42.99 40.22 7.64
CA GLU A 208 43.79 39.17 7.02
C GLU A 208 43.40 37.78 7.52
N GLU A 209 43.06 37.63 8.79
CA GLU A 209 42.63 36.37 9.37
C GLU A 209 41.25 35.94 8.81
N CYS A 210 40.31 36.88 8.69
CA CYS A 210 39.05 36.66 7.98
C CYS A 210 39.27 36.29 6.51
N ARG A 211 40.19 36.95 5.81
CA ARG A 211 40.52 36.63 4.41
C ARG A 211 41.08 35.21 4.27
N LYS A 212 41.95 34.78 5.20
CA LYS A 212 42.50 33.41 5.24
C LYS A 212 41.39 32.38 5.46
N LEU A 213 40.45 32.64 6.36
CA LEU A 213 39.30 31.75 6.61
C LEU A 213 38.38 31.62 5.39
N VAL A 214 38.12 32.72 4.68
CA VAL A 214 37.32 32.71 3.46
C VAL A 214 38.03 31.93 2.34
N ILE A 215 39.33 32.16 2.13
CA ILE A 215 40.12 31.42 1.13
C ILE A 215 40.13 29.92 1.45
N ASN A 216 40.35 29.54 2.71
CA ASN A 216 40.34 28.14 3.13
C ASN A 216 38.97 27.49 2.90
N SER A 217 37.89 28.21 3.19
CA SER A 217 36.52 27.72 2.96
C SER A 217 36.24 27.52 1.46
N ILE A 218 36.69 28.45 0.61
CA ILE A 218 36.58 28.32 -0.86
C ILE A 218 37.37 27.10 -1.35
N CYS A 219 38.60 26.90 -0.88
CA CYS A 219 39.41 25.74 -1.25
C CYS A 219 38.76 24.41 -0.82
N GLN A 220 38.19 24.33 0.38
CA GLN A 220 37.48 23.14 0.85
C GLN A 220 36.24 22.84 0.01
N ILE A 221 35.46 23.86 -0.34
CA ILE A 221 34.29 23.72 -1.21
C ILE A 221 34.72 23.24 -2.61
N GLN A 222 35.78 23.82 -3.18
CA GLN A 222 36.31 23.40 -4.48
C GLN A 222 36.82 21.95 -4.46
N GLN A 223 37.51 21.53 -3.40
CA GLN A 223 37.92 20.13 -3.22
C GLN A 223 36.71 19.18 -3.11
N HIS A 224 35.65 19.59 -2.41
CA HIS A 224 34.42 18.82 -2.30
C HIS A 224 33.73 18.63 -3.66
N TYR A 225 33.58 19.71 -4.44
CA TYR A 225 33.02 19.63 -5.79
C TYR A 225 33.87 18.77 -6.73
N LEU A 226 35.20 18.85 -6.65
CA LEU A 226 36.09 18.01 -7.43
C LEU A 226 35.94 16.52 -7.06
N SER A 227 35.79 16.20 -5.77
CA SER A 227 35.52 14.84 -5.30
C SER A 227 34.20 14.29 -5.83
N ILE A 228 33.12 15.10 -5.78
CA ILE A 228 31.81 14.71 -6.33
C ILE A 228 31.91 14.48 -7.84
N SER A 229 32.62 15.36 -8.56
CA SER A 229 32.81 15.21 -10.01
C SER A 229 33.57 13.94 -10.36
N ASN A 230 34.64 13.60 -9.64
CA ASN A 230 35.40 12.37 -9.83
C ASN A 230 34.56 11.11 -9.55
N GLN A 231 33.72 11.14 -8.51
CA GLN A 231 32.78 10.06 -8.22
C GLN A 231 31.74 9.88 -9.34
N GLY A 232 31.23 11.00 -9.88
CA GLY A 232 30.33 10.99 -11.03
C GLY A 232 30.98 10.36 -12.28
N GLU A 233 32.24 10.71 -12.57
CA GLU A 233 32.98 10.16 -13.70
C GLU A 233 33.27 8.65 -13.54
N ALA A 234 33.59 8.21 -12.32
CA ALA A 234 33.78 6.79 -12.00
C ALA A 234 32.49 5.98 -12.22
N LEU A 235 31.35 6.50 -11.75
CA LEU A 235 30.05 5.87 -11.97
C LEU A 235 29.67 5.79 -13.46
N GLN A 236 29.98 6.83 -14.24
CA GLN A 236 29.79 6.80 -15.69
C GLN A 236 30.68 5.77 -16.39
N LYS A 237 31.95 5.65 -16.01
CA LYS A 237 32.87 4.62 -16.53
C LYS A 237 32.40 3.20 -16.19
N ASP A 238 31.88 2.99 -14.99
CA ASP A 238 31.30 1.71 -14.55
C ASP A 238 29.99 1.36 -15.28
N LEU A 239 29.13 2.35 -15.54
CA LEU A 239 27.93 2.16 -16.36
C LEU A 239 28.31 1.80 -17.81
N PHE A 240 29.33 2.46 -18.35
CA PHE A 240 29.80 2.20 -19.71
C PHE A 240 30.45 0.81 -19.84
N SER A 241 31.24 0.38 -18.86
CA SER A 241 31.87 -0.95 -18.85
C SER A 241 30.83 -2.08 -18.72
N LYS A 242 29.81 -1.91 -17.87
CA LYS A 242 28.67 -2.84 -17.74
C LYS A 242 27.87 -2.95 -19.03
N ASN A 243 27.53 -1.83 -19.65
CA ASN A 243 26.78 -1.81 -20.91
C ASN A 243 27.58 -2.44 -22.08
N LYS A 244 28.91 -2.23 -22.11
CA LYS A 244 29.80 -2.86 -23.09
C LYS A 244 29.85 -4.39 -22.89
N LEU A 245 29.91 -4.86 -21.63
CA LEU A 245 29.89 -6.29 -21.30
C LEU A 245 28.57 -6.96 -21.72
N GLU A 246 27.43 -6.31 -21.48
CA GLU A 246 26.11 -6.78 -21.93
C GLU A 246 25.98 -6.82 -23.46
N PHE A 247 26.51 -5.80 -24.14
CA PHE A 247 26.55 -5.76 -25.60
C PHE A 247 27.34 -6.94 -26.19
N TYR A 248 28.53 -7.24 -25.65
CA TYR A 248 29.31 -8.41 -26.09
C TYR A 248 28.64 -9.75 -25.74
N LYS A 249 27.95 -9.87 -24.60
CA LYS A 249 27.13 -11.05 -24.29
C LYS A 249 25.99 -11.26 -25.30
N ARG A 250 25.34 -10.18 -25.75
CA ARG A 250 24.29 -10.23 -26.80
C ARG A 250 24.86 -10.61 -28.16
N MET A 251 26.03 -10.08 -28.54
CA MET A 251 26.70 -10.44 -29.80
C MET A 251 27.17 -11.89 -29.81
N LYS A 252 27.72 -12.40 -28.70
CA LYS A 252 28.17 -13.81 -28.60
C LYS A 252 27.01 -14.81 -28.74
N LYS A 253 25.80 -14.45 -28.29
CA LYS A 253 24.57 -15.25 -28.51
C LYS A 253 24.10 -15.32 -29.97
N LYS A 254 24.44 -14.34 -30.81
CA LYS A 254 24.06 -14.31 -32.23
C LYS A 254 25.02 -15.07 -33.16
N ILE A 255 26.20 -15.44 -32.68
CA ILE A 255 27.24 -16.13 -33.48
C ILE A 255 27.18 -17.66 -33.28
N PHE A 256 26.50 -18.14 -32.24
CA PHE A 256 26.40 -19.56 -31.89
C PHE A 256 24.97 -20.14 -32.06
N HIS A 257 24.14 -19.48 -32.86
CA HIS A 257 22.88 -19.98 -33.42
C HIS A 257 22.87 -19.68 -34.92
#